data_AF-A0A6M4GAL5-F1
#
_entry.id   AF-A0A6M4GAL5-F1
#
_cell.length_a   1.000
_cell.length_b   1.000
_cell.length_c   1.000
_cell.angle_alpha   90.00
_cell.angle_beta   90.00
_cell.angle_gamma   90.00
#
_symmetry.space_group_name_H-M   'P 1'
#
loop_
_entity.id
_entity.type
_entity.pdbx_description
1 polymer ?
#
loop_
_entity_poly.entity_id
_entity_poly.type
_entity_poly.pdbx_seq_one_letter_code
_entity_poly.pdbx_strand_id
1 'polypeptide(L)'
;MPFSIEHQKNTPLGIATSHALDRHAVAVQAAARTGQPPVHIIAPDLEIHLGSQKTNALVGRMIREWLGPAFKVKGRKKWPRQHGTESGAVYAPVA
;
A
#
# COMPACT_ATOMS: atom_id res chain seq x y z
N MET A 1 19.52 -10.65 -4.16
CA MET A 1 19.95 -9.40 -3.49
C MET A 1 18.75 -8.75 -2.82
N PRO A 2 18.45 -9.03 -1.54
CA PRO A 2 17.41 -8.30 -0.83
C PRO A 2 17.98 -6.93 -0.45
N PHE A 3 17.80 -5.93 -1.31
CA PHE A 3 17.99 -4.54 -0.89
C PHE A 3 16.97 -4.27 0.23
N SER A 4 17.45 -4.29 1.47
CA SER A 4 16.64 -4.16 2.68
C SER A 4 15.76 -2.92 2.59
N ILE A 5 14.47 -3.09 2.88
CA ILE A 5 13.44 -2.06 2.84
C ILE A 5 13.82 -0.83 3.68
N GLU A 6 14.63 -1.00 4.71
CA GLU A 6 15.19 0.10 5.49
C GLU A 6 15.82 1.17 4.61
N HIS A 7 16.54 0.79 3.55
CA HIS A 7 17.09 1.74 2.58
C HIS A 7 15.99 2.37 1.71
N GLN A 8 14.92 1.63 1.40
CA GLN A 8 13.84 2.11 0.54
C GLN A 8 12.85 3.02 1.28
N LYS A 9 12.71 2.91 2.60
CA LYS A 9 11.90 3.81 3.45
C LYS A 9 12.41 5.25 3.40
N ASN A 10 13.71 5.44 3.24
CA ASN A 10 14.36 6.75 3.16
C ASN A 10 14.39 7.34 1.74
N THR A 11 13.84 6.63 0.75
CA THR A 11 13.68 7.21 -0.60
C THR A 11 12.49 8.16 -0.63
N PRO A 12 12.40 9.09 -1.60
CA PRO A 12 11.23 9.97 -1.73
C PRO A 12 9.90 9.21 -1.74
N LEU A 13 9.84 8.08 -2.44
CA LEU A 13 8.65 7.22 -2.45
C LEU A 13 8.36 6.59 -1.08
N GLY A 14 9.38 6.10 -0.37
CA GLY A 14 9.21 5.51 0.96
C GLY A 14 8.72 6.52 1.99
N ILE A 15 9.25 7.74 1.93
CA ILE A 15 8.84 8.87 2.77
C ILE A 15 7.39 9.25 2.45
N ALA A 16 7.08 9.46 1.17
CA ALA A 16 5.72 9.78 0.72
C ALA A 16 4.70 8.69 1.13
N THR A 17 5.08 7.42 0.99
CA THR A 17 4.22 6.28 1.37
C THR A 17 3.95 6.27 2.87
N SER A 18 4.97 6.54 3.70
CA SER A 18 4.83 6.60 5.16
C SER A 18 3.92 7.76 5.57
N HIS A 19 4.10 8.95 4.97
CA HIS A 19 3.23 10.10 5.22
C HIS A 19 1.78 9.85 4.78
N ALA A 20 1.57 9.22 3.62
CA ALA A 20 0.22 8.91 3.15
C ALA A 20 -0.47 7.87 4.05
N LEU A 21 0.26 6.86 4.53
CA LEU A 21 -0.24 5.89 5.49
C LEU A 21 -0.63 6.53 6.82
N ASP A 22 0.17 7.48 7.32
CA ASP A 22 -0.11 8.18 8.56
C ASP A 22 -1.33 9.12 8.42
N ARG A 23 -1.35 9.93 7.36
CA ARG A 23 -2.47 10.82 7.03
C ARG A 23 -3.80 10.09 6.89
N HIS A 24 -3.78 8.92 6.23
CA HIS A 24 -4.98 8.15 5.93
C HIS A 24 -5.14 6.91 6.83
N ALA A 25 -4.49 6.87 8.00
CA ALA A 25 -4.40 5.68 8.84
C ALA A 25 -5.75 5.02 9.12
N VAL A 26 -6.76 5.81 9.50
CA VAL A 26 -8.12 5.34 9.78
C VAL A 26 -8.78 4.74 8.54
N ALA A 27 -8.66 5.42 7.40
CA ALA A 27 -9.24 4.97 6.13
C ALA A 27 -8.55 3.71 5.59
N VAL A 28 -7.23 3.62 5.71
CA VAL A 28 -6.42 2.46 5.32
C VAL A 28 -6.81 1.23 6.15
N GLN A 29 -6.95 1.38 7.47
CA GLN A 29 -7.41 0.29 8.33
C GLN A 29 -8.86 -0.12 8.04
N ALA A 30 -9.76 0.86 7.83
CA ALA A 30 -11.14 0.58 7.45
C ALA A 30 -11.22 -0.17 6.11
N ALA A 31 -10.43 0.23 5.12
CA ALA A 31 -10.31 -0.46 3.84
C ALA A 31 -9.83 -1.90 4.04
N ALA A 32 -8.77 -2.10 4.82
CA ALA A 32 -8.24 -3.43 5.13
C ALA A 32 -9.25 -4.34 5.85
N ARG A 33 -10.12 -3.79 6.71
CA ARG A 33 -11.18 -4.54 7.41
C ARG A 33 -12.35 -4.89 6.50
N THR A 34 -12.74 -3.99 5.60
CA THR A 34 -13.87 -4.16 4.68
C THR A 34 -13.52 -4.91 3.40
N GLY A 35 -12.26 -5.36 3.26
CA GLY A 35 -11.80 -6.06 2.06
C GLY A 35 -11.60 -5.13 0.86
N GLN A 36 -11.45 -3.82 1.09
CA GLN A 36 -11.02 -2.88 0.07
C GLN A 36 -9.49 -2.79 0.01
N PRO A 37 -8.90 -2.58 -1.19
CA PRO A 37 -7.45 -2.46 -1.33
C PRO A 37 -6.93 -1.15 -0.68
N PRO A 38 -6.09 -1.20 0.36
CA PRO A 38 -5.66 0.02 1.05
C PRO A 38 -4.77 0.91 0.18
N VAL A 39 -4.09 0.34 -0.82
CA VAL A 39 -3.32 1.11 -1.80
C VAL A 39 -4.21 2.09 -2.57
N HIS A 40 -5.50 1.79 -2.76
CA HIS A 40 -6.42 2.67 -3.46
C HIS A 40 -6.66 3.97 -2.69
N ILE A 41 -6.61 3.92 -1.34
CA ILE A 41 -6.79 5.09 -0.47
C ILE A 41 -5.61 6.05 -0.59
N ILE A 42 -4.39 5.51 -0.63
CA ILE A 42 -3.16 6.33 -0.62
C ILE A 42 -2.60 6.59 -2.02
N ALA A 43 -3.15 5.96 -3.07
CA ALA A 43 -2.66 6.14 -4.43
C ALA A 43 -2.72 7.60 -4.95
N PRO A 44 -3.75 8.40 -4.64
CA PRO A 44 -3.76 9.82 -5.05
C PRO A 44 -2.56 10.61 -4.50
N ASP A 45 -2.16 10.36 -3.26
CA ASP A 45 -1.02 11.02 -2.61
C ASP A 45 0.33 10.55 -3.18
N LEU A 46 0.34 9.44 -3.93
CA LEU A 46 1.53 8.80 -4.49
C LEU A 46 1.56 8.80 -6.02
N GLU A 47 0.62 9.48 -6.68
CA GLU A 47 0.41 9.39 -8.13
C GLU A 47 1.69 9.65 -8.94
N ILE A 48 2.49 10.64 -8.52
CA ILE A 48 3.76 11.02 -9.15
C ILE A 48 4.85 9.93 -9.03
N HIS A 49 4.71 8.98 -8.10
CA HIS A 49 5.67 7.91 -7.83
C HIS A 49 5.17 6.53 -8.28
N LEU A 50 3.87 6.39 -8.51
CA LEU A 50 3.24 5.15 -8.97
C LEU A 50 3.36 5.02 -10.50
N GLY A 51 3.18 3.79 -10.99
CA GLY A 51 3.14 3.51 -12.43
C GLY A 51 4.13 2.46 -12.90
N SER A 52 5.18 2.18 -12.12
CA SER A 52 6.08 1.05 -12.37
C SER A 52 5.72 -0.15 -11.50
N GLN A 53 5.99 -1.37 -11.99
CA GLN A 53 5.78 -2.59 -11.20
C GLN A 53 6.59 -2.59 -9.89
N LYS A 54 7.82 -2.07 -9.94
CA LYS A 54 8.73 -2.03 -8.77
C LYS A 54 8.21 -1.09 -7.68
N THR A 55 7.76 0.10 -8.07
CA THR A 55 7.21 1.08 -7.11
C THR A 55 5.90 0.58 -6.51
N ASN A 56 5.01 0.01 -7.33
CA ASN A 56 3.75 -0.59 -6.85
C ASN A 56 4.00 -1.76 -5.88
N ALA A 57 5.03 -2.57 -6.11
CA ALA A 57 5.40 -3.68 -5.23
C ALA A 57 5.97 -3.18 -3.89
N LEU A 58 6.80 -2.13 -3.90
CA LEU A 58 7.31 -1.51 -2.67
C LEU A 58 6.18 -0.95 -1.82
N VAL A 59 5.28 -0.16 -2.43
CA VAL A 59 4.13 0.42 -1.72
C VAL A 59 3.25 -0.67 -1.11
N GLY A 60 2.93 -1.72 -1.87
CA GLY A 60 2.17 -2.87 -1.36
C GLY A 60 2.85 -3.57 -0.17
N ARG A 61 4.19 -3.66 -0.19
CA ARG A 61 4.96 -4.23 0.93
C ARG A 61 4.93 -3.32 2.16
N MET A 62 5.09 -2.01 1.98
CA MET A 62 5.02 -1.04 3.08
C MET A 62 3.63 -1.03 3.73
N ILE A 63 2.55 -1.08 2.95
CA ILE A 63 1.17 -1.22 3.46
C ILE A 63 1.05 -2.49 4.31
N ARG A 64 1.55 -3.63 3.81
CA ARG A 64 1.49 -4.91 4.56
C ARG A 64 2.23 -4.80 5.89
N GLU A 65 3.43 -4.24 5.89
CA GLU A 65 4.23 -4.07 7.12
C GLU A 65 3.57 -3.13 8.11
N TRP A 66 2.99 -2.04 7.62
CA TRP A 66 2.28 -1.06 8.44
C TRP A 66 1.00 -1.63 9.06
N LEU A 67 0.22 -2.41 8.31
CA LEU A 67 -0.95 -3.13 8.85
C LEU A 67 -0.55 -4.20 9.88
N GLY A 68 0.67 -4.72 9.77
CA GLY A 68 1.22 -5.69 10.70
C GLY A 68 0.52 -7.07 10.64
N PRO A 69 0.78 -7.93 11.65
CA PRO A 69 0.30 -9.32 11.65
C PRO A 69 -1.19 -9.46 11.89
N ALA A 70 -1.89 -8.39 12.30
CA ALA A 70 -3.34 -8.38 12.51
C ALA A 70 -4.14 -8.55 11.21
N PHE A 71 -3.50 -8.42 10.04
CA PHE A 71 -4.15 -8.54 8.74
C PHE A 71 -3.45 -9.57 7.86
N LYS A 72 -4.23 -10.44 7.22
CA LYS A 72 -3.76 -11.38 6.20
C LYS A 72 -4.22 -10.94 4.82
N VAL A 73 -3.36 -11.15 3.81
CA VAL A 73 -3.73 -10.92 2.41
C VAL A 73 -4.67 -12.04 1.97
N LYS A 74 -5.88 -11.70 1.53
CA LYS A 74 -6.88 -12.63 1.02
C LYS A 74 -6.80 -12.80 -0.49
N GLY A 75 -6.28 -11.80 -1.19
CA GLY A 75 -6.16 -11.82 -2.64
C GLY A 75 -5.81 -10.44 -3.20
N ARG A 76 -6.16 -10.21 -4.46
CA ARG A 76 -6.01 -8.92 -5.12
C ARG A 76 -7.30 -8.54 -5.83
N LYS A 77 -7.64 -7.26 -5.79
CA LYS A 77 -8.73 -6.68 -6.58
C LYS A 77 -8.12 -5.85 -7.70
N LYS A 78 -8.71 -5.91 -8.89
CA LYS A 78 -8.39 -5.03 -10.02
C LYS A 78 -9.45 -3.94 -10.14
N TRP A 79 -9.06 -2.79 -10.65
CA TRP A 79 -9.94 -1.66 -10.97
C TRP A 79 -9.36 -0.91 -12.19
N PRO A 80 -10.17 -0.06 -12.88
CA PRO A 80 -9.65 0.78 -13.95
C PRO A 80 -8.43 1.57 -13.48
N ARG A 81 -7.39 1.66 -14.32
CA ARG A 81 -6.14 2.31 -13.94
C ARG A 81 -6.39 3.77 -13.56
N GLN A 82 -6.06 4.11 -12.31
CA GLN A 82 -6.22 5.44 -11.73
C GLN A 82 -5.05 5.70 -10.78
N HIS A 83 -4.53 6.94 -10.77
CA HIS A 83 -3.43 7.35 -9.89
C HIS A 83 -2.21 6.40 -9.95
N GLY A 84 -1.85 5.92 -11.14
CA GLY A 84 -0.69 5.03 -11.34
C GLY A 84 -0.86 3.57 -10.89
N THR A 85 -2.06 3.16 -10.47
CA THR A 85 -2.36 1.76 -10.07
C THR A 85 -3.69 1.25 -10.64
N GLU A 86 -3.76 -0.05 -10.89
CA GLU A 86 -4.94 -0.76 -11.43
C GLU A 86 -5.25 -2.04 -10.64
N SER A 87 -4.47 -2.30 -9.59
CA SER A 87 -4.68 -3.45 -8.71
C SER A 87 -4.01 -3.30 -7.36
N GLY A 88 -4.52 -4.01 -6.36
CA GLY A 88 -4.01 -3.94 -5.00
C GLY A 88 -4.39 -5.14 -4.17
N ALA A 89 -3.61 -5.38 -3.13
CA ALA A 89 -3.87 -6.44 -2.17
C ALA A 89 -5.12 -6.12 -1.36
N VAL A 90 -5.96 -7.13 -1.20
CA VAL A 90 -7.11 -7.10 -0.30
C VAL A 90 -6.73 -7.84 0.97
N TYR A 91 -7.07 -7.26 2.11
CA TYR A 91 -6.75 -7.78 3.42
C TYR A 91 -8.02 -8.24 4.14
N ALA A 92 -7.82 -9.05 5.17
CA ALA A 92 -8.84 -9.40 6.14
C ALA A 92 -8.18 -9.49 7.53
N PRO A 93 -8.89 -9.12 8.61
CA PRO A 93 -8.40 -9.33 9.96
C PRO A 93 -8.10 -10.80 10.21
N VAL A 94 -7.04 -11.08 10.96
CA VAL A 94 -6.79 -12.38 11.55
C VAL A 94 -7.64 -12.44 12.82
N ALA A 95 -8.66 -13.32 12.82
CA ALA A 95 -9.51 -13.56 13.98
C ALA A 95 -8.73 -14.28 15.09
#